data_AF-W4VMG1-F1
#
_entry.id   AF-W4VMG1-F1
#
_cell.length_a   1.000
_cell.length_b   1.000
_cell.length_c   1.000
_cell.angle_alpha   90.00
_cell.angle_beta   90.00
_cell.angle_gamma   90.00
#
_symmetry.space_group_name_H-M   'P 1'
#
loop_
_entity.id
_entity.type
_entity.pdbx_description
1 polymer ?
#
loop_
_entity_poly.entity_id
_entity_poly.type
_entity_poly.pdbx_seq_one_letter_code
_entity_poly.pdbx_strand_id
1 'polypeptide(L)' 'MVLLDRGDIMKFTLHPEEVNLPVVENELIRGGDSKENAEILRNVLEGKKGPHRDTVLLNAGLGILLMAKQILCKKGGSN' A
#
# COMPACT_ATOMS: atom_id res chain seq x y z
N MET A 1 5.02 -4.19 9.71
CA MET A 1 3.56 -4.44 9.69
C MET A 1 3.24 -5.68 10.52
N VAL A 2 1.99 -5.81 10.94
CA VAL A 2 1.49 -6.99 11.67
C VAL A 2 0.20 -7.46 11.02
N LEU A 3 0.11 -8.76 10.74
CA LEU A 3 -1.12 -9.41 10.31
C LEU A 3 -1.70 -10.21 11.47
N LEU A 4 -2.98 -9.98 11.75
CA LEU A 4 -3.79 -10.77 12.67
C LEU A 4 -4.75 -11.66 11.87
N ASP A 5 -4.67 -12.98 12.03
CA ASP A 5 -5.58 -13.96 11.42
C ASP A 5 -6.02 -14.98 12.47
N ARG A 6 -7.31 -14.99 12.84
CA ARG A 6 -7.90 -15.94 13.81
C ARG A 6 -7.13 -16.09 15.15
N GLY A 7 -6.49 -15.03 15.61
CA GLY A 7 -5.70 -15.02 16.85
C GLY A 7 -4.19 -15.22 16.65
N ASP A 8 -3.77 -15.62 15.45
CA ASP A 8 -2.36 -15.71 15.09
C ASP A 8 -1.81 -14.34 14.66
N ILE A 9 -0.65 -13.99 15.19
CA ILE A 9 0.05 -12.74 14.92
C ILE A 9 1.29 -13.04 14.09
N MET A 10 1.34 -12.51 12.86
CA MET A 10 2.50 -12.61 11.99
C MET A 10 3.10 -11.23 11.75
N LYS A 11 4.37 -11.06 12.12
CA LYS A 11 5.12 -9.83 11.85
C LYS A 11 5.85 -9.97 10.52
N PHE A 12 5.82 -8.91 9.72
CA PHE A 12 6.59 -8.82 8.49
C PHE A 12 6.90 -7.37 8.14
N THR A 13 7.96 -7.19 7.36
CA THR A 13 8.38 -5.91 6.80
C THR A 13 8.28 -6.01 5.29
N LEU A 14 7.96 -4.89 4.63
CA LEU A 14 8.00 -4.77 3.18
C LEU A 14 8.80 -3.51 2.85
N HIS A 15 9.88 -3.67 2.11
CA HIS A 15 10.64 -2.59 1.52
C HIS A 15 10.09 -2.26 0.12
N PRO A 16 10.04 -0.98 -0.29
CA PRO A 16 9.53 -0.57 -1.61
C PRO A 16 10.18 -1.31 -2.79
N GLU A 17 11.47 -1.62 -2.67
CA GLU A 17 12.26 -2.31 -3.69
C GLU A 17 11.75 -3.73 -3.96
N GLU A 18 11.16 -4.41 -2.97
CA GLU A 18 10.57 -5.76 -3.10
C GLU A 18 9.37 -5.76 -4.07
N VAL A 19 8.79 -4.60 -4.35
CA VAL A 19 7.68 -4.42 -5.30
C VAL A 19 8.07 -3.50 -6.47
N ASN A 20 9.37 -3.35 -6.73
CA ASN A 20 9.93 -2.50 -7.80
C ASN A 20 9.55 -1.01 -7.70
N LEU A 21 9.36 -0.51 -6.47
CA LEU A 21 9.19 0.92 -6.21
C LEU A 21 10.50 1.50 -5.65
N PRO A 22 10.85 2.74 -6.01
CA PRO A 22 12.06 3.38 -5.50
C PRO A 22 11.87 3.79 -4.02
N VAL A 23 12.98 3.80 -3.28
CA VAL A 23 13.06 4.54 -2.01
C VAL A 23 13.24 6.02 -2.33
N VAL A 24 12.45 6.87 -1.67
CA VAL A 24 12.44 8.32 -1.87
C VAL A 24 12.49 9.03 -0.52
N GLU A 25 13.02 10.26 -0.51
CA GLU A 25 12.98 11.12 0.66
C GLU A 25 11.52 11.47 1.03
N ASN A 26 11.26 11.64 2.34
CA ASN A 26 9.90 11.90 2.83
C ASN A 26 9.31 13.20 2.26
N GLU A 27 10.16 14.18 1.99
CA GLU A 27 9.80 15.47 1.40
C GLU A 27 9.14 15.29 0.03
N LEU A 28 9.49 14.23 -0.73
CA LEU A 28 8.95 13.97 -2.06
C LEU A 28 7.53 13.39 -2.05
N ILE A 29 7.09 12.84 -0.91
CA ILE A 29 5.74 12.29 -0.72
C ILE A 29 4.90 13.13 0.23
N ARG A 30 5.48 14.22 0.75
CA ARG A 30 4.81 15.12 1.67
C ARG A 30 3.60 15.76 0.97
N GLY A 31 2.48 15.77 1.69
CA GLY A 31 1.30 16.53 1.29
C GLY A 31 1.41 17.98 1.79
N GLY A 32 0.52 18.83 1.26
CA GLY A 32 0.47 20.24 1.59
C GLY A 32 -0.80 20.64 2.30
N ASP A 33 -1.26 21.86 2.00
CA ASP A 33 -2.58 22.32 2.39
C ASP A 33 -3.71 21.59 1.62
N SER A 34 -4.96 21.99 1.87
CA SER A 34 -6.11 21.34 1.23
C SER A 34 -6.15 21.51 -0.30
N LYS A 35 -5.68 22.64 -0.85
CA LYS A 35 -5.64 22.88 -2.30
C LYS A 35 -4.53 22.05 -2.93
N GLU A 36 -3.35 22.05 -2.33
CA GLU A 36 -2.22 21.26 -2.80
C GLU A 36 -2.54 19.77 -2.77
N ASN A 37 -3.15 19.27 -1.69
CA ASN A 37 -3.56 17.86 -1.60
C ASN A 37 -4.64 17.49 -2.64
N ALA A 38 -5.55 18.40 -2.98
CA ALA A 38 -6.53 18.17 -4.03
C ALA A 38 -5.85 18.04 -5.41
N GLU A 39 -4.85 18.86 -5.69
CA GLU A 39 -4.05 18.76 -6.92
C GLU A 39 -3.19 17.50 -6.96
N ILE A 40 -2.52 17.15 -5.86
CA ILE A 40 -1.76 15.90 -5.73
C ILE A 40 -2.69 14.70 -6.02
N LEU A 41 -3.85 14.64 -5.36
CA LEU A 41 -4.81 13.56 -5.56
C LEU A 41 -5.27 13.49 -7.01
N ARG A 42 -5.62 14.62 -7.61
CA ARG A 42 -6.03 14.67 -9.02
C ARG A 42 -4.95 14.15 -9.96
N ASN A 43 -3.69 14.59 -9.77
CA ASN A 43 -2.55 14.09 -10.53
C ASN A 43 -2.38 12.57 -10.41
N VAL A 44 -2.54 12.02 -9.20
CA VAL A 44 -2.49 10.56 -8.97
C VAL A 44 -3.61 9.85 -9.74
N LEU A 45 -4.83 10.36 -9.67
CA LEU A 45 -6.00 9.78 -10.36
C LEU A 45 -5.90 9.88 -11.88
N GLU A 46 -5.28 10.94 -12.40
CA GLU A 46 -4.95 11.10 -13.83
C GLU A 46 -3.76 10.22 -14.26
N GLY A 47 -3.14 9.48 -13.34
CA GLY A 47 -2.07 8.53 -13.62
C GLY A 47 -0.69 9.17 -13.79
N LYS A 48 -0.50 10.41 -13.34
CA LYS A 48 0.80 11.08 -13.37
C LYS A 48 1.82 10.27 -12.58
N LYS A 49 2.91 9.87 -13.25
CA LYS A 49 4.01 9.13 -12.60
C LYS A 49 4.70 10.01 -11.57
N GLY A 50 5.06 9.42 -10.43
CA GLY A 50 5.82 10.09 -9.40
C GLY A 50 5.58 9.51 -8.00
N PRO A 51 6.33 10.00 -6.99
CA PRO A 51 6.36 9.44 -5.64
C PRO A 51 4.99 9.35 -4.95
N HIS A 52 4.10 10.33 -5.14
CA HIS A 52 2.74 10.28 -4.59
C HIS A 52 1.92 9.14 -5.18
N ARG A 53 2.01 8.90 -6.50
CA ARG A 53 1.31 7.79 -7.16
C ARG A 53 1.88 6.45 -6.71
N ASP A 54 3.21 6.35 -6.63
CA ASP A 54 3.90 5.12 -6.23
C ASP A 54 3.54 4.72 -4.79
N THR A 55 3.44 5.71 -3.89
CA THR A 55 2.96 5.51 -2.50
C THR A 55 1.52 4.99 -2.47
N VAL A 56 0.64 5.54 -3.32
CA VAL A 56 -0.75 5.07 -3.43
C VAL A 56 -0.82 3.63 -3.96
N LEU A 57 0.00 3.28 -4.95
CA LEU A 57 0.08 1.92 -5.47
C LEU A 57 0.57 0.92 -4.40
N LEU A 58 1.57 1.30 -3.61
CA LEU A 58 2.05 0.47 -2.49
C LEU A 58 0.92 0.20 -1.47
N ASN A 59 0.22 1.26 -1.04
CA ASN A 59 -0.87 1.14 -0.08
C ASN A 59 -2.04 0.30 -0.62
N ALA A 60 -2.42 0.51 -1.88
CA ALA A 60 -3.47 -0.27 -2.53
C ALA A 60 -3.07 -1.75 -2.68
N GLY A 61 -1.82 -2.02 -3.11
CA GLY A 61 -1.28 -3.37 -3.24
C GLY A 61 -1.29 -4.13 -1.92
N LEU A 62 -0.91 -3.48 -0.81
CA LEU A 62 -0.99 -4.05 0.53
C LEU A 62 -2.44 -4.44 0.90
N GLY A 63 -3.40 -3.57 0.64
CA GLY A 63 -4.82 -3.86 0.88
C GLY A 63 -5.30 -5.09 0.09
N ILE A 64 -4.95 -5.18 -1.19
CA ILE A 64 -5.31 -6.31 -2.06
C ILE A 64 -4.65 -7.61 -1.58
N LEU A 65 -3.36 -7.57 -1.24
CA LEU A 65 -2.62 -8.73 -0.72
C LEU A 65 -3.28 -9.31 0.54
N LEU A 66 -3.67 -8.44 1.47
CA LEU A 66 -4.35 -8.85 2.70
C LEU A 66 -5.72 -9.49 2.43
N MET A 67 -6.50 -8.93 1.50
CA MET A 67 -7.77 -9.54 1.07
C MET A 67 -7.55 -10.91 0.42
N ALA A 68 -6.59 -11.03 -0.49
CA ALA A 68 -6.27 -12.27 -1.17
C ALA A 68 -5.86 -13.37 -0.17
N LYS A 69 -5.01 -13.04 0.80
CA LYS A 69 -4.61 -13.97 1.87
C LYS A 69 -5.80 -14.46 2.68
N GLN A 70 -6.72 -13.56 3.07
CA GLN A 70 -7.93 -13.99 3.79
C GLN A 70 -8.82 -14.92 2.97
N ILE A 71 -8.98 -14.67 1.66
CA ILE A 71 -9.76 -15.55 0.78
C ILE A 71 -9.11 -16.94 0.68
N LEU A 72 -7.78 -17.02 0.54
CA LEU A 72 -7.05 -18.27 0.49
C LEU A 72 -7.11 -19.03 1.82
N CYS A 73 -6.89 -18.36 2.95
CA CYS A 73 -6.99 -18.98 4.28
C CYS A 73 -8.40 -19.50 4.59
N LYS A 74 -9.47 -18.84 4.13
CA LYS A 74 -10.86 -19.33 4.26
C LYS A 74 -11.13 -20.60 3.45
N LYS A 75 -10.50 -20.76 2.29
CA LYS A 75 -10.66 -21.96 1.44
C LYS A 75 -9.89 -23.18 1.94
N GLY A 76 -8.90 -23.01 2.80
CA GLY A 76 -8.12 -24.10 3.41
C GLY A 76 -8.76 -24.74 4.66
N GLY A 77 -9.94 -24.27 5.08
CA GLY A 77 -10.63 -24.70 6.30
C GLY A 77 -11.73 -25.75 6.09
N SER A 78 -11.60 -26.64 5.11
CA SER A 78 -12.38 -27.89 5.07
C SER A 78 -11.56 -29.02 5.69
N ASN A 79 -11.76 -29.24 6.98
CA ASN A 79 -11.79 -30.55 7.63
C ASN A 79 -12.46 -30.41 9.00
#